data_AF-A0A965DI95-F1
#
_entry.id   AF-A0A965DI95-F1
#
_cell.length_a   1.000
_cell.length_b   1.000
_cell.length_c   1.000
_cell.angle_alpha   90.00
_cell.angle_beta   90.00
_cell.angle_gamma   90.00
#
_symmetry.space_group_name_H-M   'P 1'
#
loop_
_entity.id
_entity.type
_entity.pdbx_description
1 polymer ?
#
loop_
_entity_poly.entity_id
_entity_poly.type
_entity_poly.pdbx_seq_one_letter_code
_entity_poly.pdbx_strand_id
1 'polypeptide(L)'
;MALRNFFTQDVALVMWTWLDSARSTPTPHKTDHQGFGSPQLKFPSFLIDVFAPLRNWLNNLAVTEPHIARIICHIIPSQCPFERDVIMFNHKLFHIPPLCKLNPFYEEFVGLRFRALCFLADDCGEDISIYL
;
A
#
# COMPACT_ATOMS: atom_id res chain seq x y z
N MET A 1 -20.60 59.86 3.50
CA MET A 1 -20.16 58.68 4.26
C MET A 1 -20.28 57.48 3.34
N ALA A 2 -19.13 57.11 2.76
CA ALA A 2 -18.87 55.94 1.92
C ALA A 2 -19.40 54.63 2.55
N LEU A 3 -19.72 53.53 1.85
CA LEU A 3 -19.56 53.15 0.45
C LEU A 3 -20.55 52.01 0.16
N ARG A 4 -21.10 52.01 -1.06
CA ARG A 4 -21.69 50.82 -1.68
C ARG A 4 -20.58 49.81 -2.00
N ASN A 5 -20.97 48.54 -2.07
CA ASN A 5 -20.31 47.45 -2.79
C ASN A 5 -18.93 47.04 -2.25
N PHE A 6 -18.77 45.75 -1.98
CA PHE A 6 -17.84 44.86 -2.68
C PHE A 6 -17.77 43.54 -1.90
N PHE A 7 -18.66 42.63 -2.29
CA PHE A 7 -18.31 41.22 -2.34
C PHE A 7 -16.93 41.11 -3.02
N THR A 8 -16.03 40.31 -2.44
CA THR A 8 -14.61 40.12 -2.84
C THR A 8 -13.66 41.25 -2.43
N GLN A 9 -12.99 41.12 -1.27
CA GLN A 9 -11.60 41.58 -1.10
C GLN A 9 -10.88 41.11 0.18
N ASP A 10 -11.56 40.47 1.14
CA ASP A 10 -10.93 40.12 2.43
C ASP A 10 -10.48 38.65 2.59
N VAL A 11 -10.12 37.98 1.49
CA VAL A 11 -9.42 36.67 1.54
C VAL A 11 -7.97 36.79 1.06
N ALA A 12 -7.61 37.90 0.42
CA ALA A 12 -6.26 38.10 -0.12
C ALA A 12 -5.21 38.52 0.92
N LEU A 13 -5.60 38.88 2.15
CA LEU A 13 -4.66 39.32 3.20
C LEU A 13 -4.28 38.23 4.23
N VAL A 14 -4.82 37.02 4.11
CA VAL A 14 -4.38 35.85 4.90
C VAL A 14 -3.46 34.93 4.07
N MET A 15 -3.34 35.16 2.76
CA MET A 15 -2.56 34.31 1.85
C MET A 15 -1.08 34.76 1.68
N TRP A 16 -0.67 35.88 2.30
CA TRP A 16 0.70 36.42 2.16
C TRP A 16 1.53 36.47 3.45
N THR A 17 1.03 35.92 4.57
CA THR A 17 1.87 35.66 5.76
C THR A 17 2.47 34.25 5.76
N TRP A 18 2.05 33.38 4.85
CA TRP A 18 2.54 32.00 4.75
C TRP A 18 3.53 31.76 3.60
N LEU A 19 3.77 32.75 2.73
CA LEU A 19 4.61 32.62 1.53
C LEU A 19 5.97 33.35 1.62
N ASP A 20 6.44 33.67 2.83
CA ASP A 20 7.79 34.22 3.06
C ASP A 20 8.70 33.27 3.86
N SER A 21 8.22 32.07 4.22
CA SER A 21 9.03 31.03 4.87
C SER A 21 9.65 30.04 3.87
N ALA A 22 9.91 30.48 2.65
CA ALA A 22 10.54 29.69 1.59
C ALA A 22 11.86 30.33 1.12
N ARG A 23 12.74 30.68 2.06
CA ARG A 23 14.16 30.94 1.74
C ARG A 23 15.08 30.78 2.97
N SER A 24 15.29 29.54 3.39
CA SER A 24 16.51 29.14 4.12
C SER A 24 16.82 27.65 3.89
N THR A 25 17.70 27.38 2.93
CA THR A 25 18.52 26.16 2.86
C THR A 25 19.81 26.36 3.68
N PRO A 26 20.57 25.33 4.07
CA PRO A 26 20.21 24.13 4.83
C PRO A 26 21.22 23.87 5.99
N THR A 27 20.78 23.49 7.19
CA THR A 27 21.62 22.75 8.14
C THR A 27 20.78 21.81 9.02
N PRO A 28 21.32 20.63 9.40
CA PRO A 28 20.53 19.55 9.96
C PRO A 28 20.37 19.73 11.47
N HIS A 29 19.14 19.77 11.96
CA HIS A 29 18.86 19.56 13.37
C HIS A 29 17.68 18.60 13.53
N LYS A 30 17.97 17.47 14.17
CA LYS A 30 17.02 16.44 14.60
C LYS A 30 15.92 17.05 15.44
N THR A 31 14.68 16.65 15.18
CA THR A 31 13.58 16.86 16.12
C THR A 31 12.81 15.54 16.25
N ASP A 32 12.88 14.99 17.46
CA ASP A 32 12.27 13.75 17.88
C ASP A 32 10.74 13.90 17.96
N HIS A 33 10.01 13.07 17.21
CA HIS A 33 8.59 12.82 17.44
C HIS A 33 8.47 11.55 18.29
N GLN A 34 8.21 11.73 19.59
CA GLN A 34 7.87 10.66 20.52
C GLN A 34 6.43 10.19 20.26
N GLY A 35 6.29 9.18 19.41
CA GLY A 35 5.11 8.31 19.39
C GLY A 35 5.21 7.25 20.50
N PHE A 36 4.08 6.93 21.12
CA PHE A 36 3.92 5.81 22.07
C PHE A 36 4.44 4.51 21.43
N GLY A 37 5.68 4.17 21.74
CA GLY A 37 6.35 2.99 21.23
C GLY A 37 5.96 1.78 22.07
N SER A 38 5.26 0.83 21.45
CA SER A 38 5.34 -0.57 21.84
C SER A 38 6.82 -0.94 21.99
N PRO A 39 7.24 -1.74 22.99
CA PRO A 39 8.63 -2.20 23.08
C PRO A 39 8.93 -3.09 21.87
N GLN A 40 9.45 -2.45 20.81
CA GLN A 40 10.05 -3.10 19.66
C GLN A 40 11.28 -3.84 20.17
N LEU A 41 11.14 -5.16 20.29
CA LEU A 41 12.25 -6.08 20.48
C LEU A 41 13.20 -5.90 19.29
N LYS A 42 14.19 -5.01 19.44
CA LYS A 42 15.25 -4.77 18.47
C LYS A 42 16.21 -5.95 18.52
N PHE A 43 15.85 -7.01 17.80
CA PHE A 43 16.82 -8.05 17.48
C PHE A 43 17.94 -7.44 16.63
N PRO A 44 19.21 -7.72 16.93
CA PRO A 44 20.33 -7.20 16.17
C PRO A 44 20.21 -7.64 14.70
N SER A 45 20.33 -6.67 13.79
CA SER A 45 20.10 -6.76 12.35
C SER A 45 21.15 -7.56 11.56
N PHE A 46 21.72 -8.61 12.15
CA PHE A 46 22.56 -9.58 11.45
C PHE A 46 21.78 -10.81 10.94
N LEU A 47 20.45 -10.81 11.08
CA LEU A 47 19.60 -11.75 10.36
C LEU A 47 19.54 -11.29 8.90
N ILE A 48 20.49 -11.77 8.10
CA ILE A 48 20.44 -11.71 6.64
C ILE A 48 19.05 -12.20 6.25
N ASP A 49 18.19 -11.31 5.75
CA ASP A 49 16.92 -11.69 5.15
C ASP A 49 17.27 -12.45 3.87
N VAL A 50 17.47 -13.77 4.00
CA VAL A 50 17.85 -14.69 2.93
C VAL A 50 16.90 -14.56 1.73
N PHE A 51 15.67 -14.12 1.99
CA PHE A 51 14.62 -13.96 1.01
C PHE A 51 14.53 -12.56 0.42
N ALA A 52 15.24 -11.56 0.95
CA ALA A 52 15.29 -10.21 0.40
C ALA A 52 15.56 -10.13 -1.11
N PRO A 53 16.54 -10.86 -1.69
CA PRO A 53 16.76 -10.82 -3.14
C PRO A 53 15.55 -11.36 -3.92
N LEU A 54 14.90 -12.40 -3.41
CA LEU A 54 13.72 -12.99 -4.04
C LEU A 54 12.49 -12.07 -3.93
N ARG A 55 12.29 -11.42 -2.78
CA ARG A 55 11.26 -10.39 -2.60
C ARG A 55 11.44 -9.24 -3.58
N ASN A 56 12.68 -8.75 -3.70
CA ASN A 56 13.00 -7.69 -4.64
C ASN A 56 12.77 -8.13 -6.08
N TRP A 57 13.14 -9.37 -6.43
CA TRP A 57 12.85 -9.92 -7.75
C TRP A 57 11.34 -10.00 -8.04
N LEU A 58 10.53 -10.49 -7.11
CA LEU A 58 9.06 -10.52 -7.22
C LEU A 58 8.46 -9.12 -7.39
N ASN A 59 8.97 -8.13 -6.65
CA ASN A 59 8.50 -6.75 -6.74
C ASN A 59 8.87 -6.06 -8.06
N ASN A 60 10.03 -6.40 -8.63
CA ASN A 60 10.49 -5.86 -9.91
C ASN A 60 10.03 -6.68 -11.12
N LEU A 61 9.28 -7.76 -10.92
CA LEU A 61 8.73 -8.54 -12.01
C LEU A 61 7.71 -7.68 -12.78
N ALA A 62 8.10 -7.24 -13.97
CA ALA A 62 7.26 -6.48 -14.86
C ALA A 62 6.24 -7.41 -15.53
N VAL A 63 4.97 -7.03 -15.46
CA VAL A 63 3.87 -7.73 -16.14
C VAL A 63 3.66 -7.03 -17.48
N THR A 64 4.32 -7.52 -18.53
CA THR A 64 4.26 -6.92 -19.88
C THR A 64 3.43 -7.75 -20.86
N GLU A 65 3.13 -8.99 -20.49
CA GLU A 65 2.52 -9.98 -21.37
C GLU A 65 1.12 -10.36 -20.85
N PRO A 66 0.05 -10.21 -21.66
CA PRO A 66 -1.32 -10.49 -21.23
C PRO A 66 -1.52 -11.94 -20.75
N HIS A 67 -0.84 -12.89 -21.40
CA HIS A 67 -0.93 -14.29 -21.02
C HIS A 67 -0.36 -14.54 -19.61
N ILE A 68 0.77 -13.91 -19.27
CA ILE A 68 1.37 -14.01 -17.93
C ILE A 68 0.46 -13.34 -16.91
N ALA A 69 -0.09 -12.17 -17.22
CA ALA A 69 -1.00 -11.45 -16.35
C ALA A 69 -2.23 -12.30 -15.97
N ARG A 70 -2.87 -12.96 -16.95
CA ARG A 70 -4.00 -13.86 -16.70
C ARG A 70 -3.62 -15.07 -15.85
N ILE A 71 -2.43 -15.63 -16.07
CA ILE A 71 -1.91 -16.75 -15.26
C ILE A 71 -1.69 -16.29 -13.81
N ILE A 72 -1.08 -15.14 -13.60
CA ILE A 72 -0.88 -14.56 -12.26
C ILE A 72 -2.22 -14.37 -11.55
N CYS A 73 -3.21 -13.77 -12.24
CA CYS A 73 -4.56 -13.56 -11.68
C CYS A 73 -5.32 -14.86 -11.39
N HIS A 74 -4.99 -15.98 -12.05
CA HIS A 74 -5.56 -17.29 -11.73
C HIS A 74 -4.82 -18.00 -10.59
N ILE A 75 -3.49 -17.91 -10.56
CA ILE A 75 -2.66 -18.66 -9.59
C ILE A 75 -2.70 -18.01 -8.21
N ILE A 76 -2.66 -16.68 -8.14
CA ILE A 76 -2.68 -15.94 -6.88
C ILE A 76 -4.12 -15.62 -6.54
N PRO A 77 -4.74 -16.25 -5.53
CA PRO A 77 -6.15 -16.01 -5.19
C PRO A 77 -6.38 -14.58 -4.67
N SER A 78 -7.58 -14.04 -4.89
CA SER A 78 -8.01 -12.76 -4.28
C SER A 78 -8.25 -12.91 -2.77
N GLN A 79 -8.56 -14.12 -2.33
CA GLN A 79 -8.79 -14.48 -0.93
C GLN A 79 -7.49 -14.96 -0.27
N CYS A 80 -7.30 -14.62 1.01
CA CYS A 80 -6.16 -15.11 1.77
C CYS A 80 -6.28 -16.62 1.97
N PRO A 81 -5.30 -17.44 1.56
CA PRO A 81 -5.39 -18.91 1.67
C PRO A 81 -5.44 -19.40 3.13
N PHE A 82 -5.04 -18.54 4.08
CA PHE A 82 -5.04 -18.85 5.50
C PHE A 82 -6.37 -18.49 6.18
N GLU A 83 -7.14 -17.56 5.61
CA GLU A 83 -8.45 -17.21 6.14
C GLU A 83 -9.47 -18.25 5.70
N ARG A 84 -9.94 -19.07 6.64
CA ARG A 84 -10.94 -20.09 6.34
C ARG A 84 -11.70 -20.50 7.59
N ASP A 85 -12.96 -20.84 7.38
CA ASP A 85 -13.80 -21.44 8.40
C ASP A 85 -13.65 -22.96 8.41
N VAL A 86 -13.42 -23.52 9.60
CA VAL A 86 -13.45 -24.97 9.79
C VAL A 86 -14.84 -25.35 10.26
N ILE A 87 -15.62 -25.99 9.38
CA ILE A 87 -17.01 -26.40 9.64
C ILE A 87 -17.03 -27.91 9.80
N MET A 88 -17.65 -28.40 10.87
CA MET A 88 -17.88 -29.83 11.11
C MET A 88 -19.34 -30.05 11.51
N PHE A 89 -20.01 -31.05 10.93
CA PHE A 89 -21.43 -31.34 11.18
C PHE A 89 -22.37 -30.13 11.00
N ASN A 90 -22.11 -29.29 9.99
CA ASN A 90 -22.89 -28.08 9.73
C ASN A 90 -22.81 -26.99 10.83
N HIS A 91 -21.82 -27.11 11.73
CA HIS A 91 -21.51 -26.12 12.75
C HIS A 91 -20.08 -25.57 12.56
N LYS A 92 -19.93 -24.25 12.62
CA LYS A 92 -18.62 -23.57 12.55
C LYS A 92 -17.86 -23.84 13.84
N LEU A 93 -16.75 -24.57 13.75
CA LEU A 93 -15.93 -24.94 14.91
C LEU A 93 -15.03 -23.78 15.33
N PHE A 94 -14.27 -23.24 14.38
CA PHE A 94 -13.49 -22.02 14.57
C PHE A 94 -13.18 -21.36 13.22
N HIS A 95 -12.91 -20.06 13.28
CA HIS A 95 -12.47 -19.23 12.15
C HIS A 95 -10.95 -19.06 12.24
N ILE A 96 -10.23 -19.42 11.18
CA ILE A 96 -8.83 -19.03 11.05
C ILE A 96 -8.82 -17.62 10.49
N PRO A 97 -8.32 -16.61 11.24
CA PRO A 97 -8.30 -15.24 10.77
C PRO A 97 -7.30 -15.07 9.62
N PRO A 98 -7.38 -13.95 8.88
CA PRO A 98 -6.38 -13.60 7.87
C PRO A 98 -4.99 -13.46 8.51
N LEU A 99 -4.18 -14.51 8.38
CA LEU A 99 -2.78 -14.55 8.81
C LEU A 99 -1.85 -14.11 7.66
N CYS A 100 -2.25 -13.07 6.94
CA CYS A 100 -1.58 -12.54 5.75
C CYS A 100 -0.07 -12.26 5.94
N LYS A 101 0.39 -12.09 7.19
CA LYS A 101 1.82 -11.83 7.50
C LYS A 101 2.65 -13.08 7.82
N LEU A 102 2.07 -14.28 7.86
CA LEU A 102 2.81 -15.51 8.16
C LEU A 102 3.72 -15.90 6.99
N ASN A 103 3.27 -15.69 5.74
CA ASN A 103 4.10 -15.94 4.57
C ASN A 103 5.00 -14.72 4.34
N PRO A 104 6.34 -14.89 4.35
CA PRO A 104 7.26 -13.78 4.09
C PRO A 104 6.99 -13.08 2.75
N PHE A 105 6.42 -13.75 1.74
CA PHE A 105 6.21 -13.19 0.39
C PHE A 105 4.79 -12.69 0.10
N TYR A 106 3.92 -12.63 1.11
CA TYR A 106 2.50 -12.35 0.88
C TYR A 106 2.27 -10.99 0.21
N GLU A 107 2.89 -9.93 0.73
CA GLU A 107 2.73 -8.57 0.21
C GLU A 107 3.24 -8.46 -1.23
N GLU A 108 4.32 -9.17 -1.54
CA GLU A 108 4.91 -9.22 -2.88
C GLU A 108 3.96 -9.92 -3.88
N PHE A 109 3.27 -10.99 -3.48
CA PHE A 109 2.27 -11.67 -4.32
C PHE A 109 1.01 -10.84 -4.52
N VAL A 110 0.50 -10.20 -3.47
CA VAL A 110 -0.65 -9.29 -3.57
C VAL A 110 -0.31 -8.12 -4.50
N GLY A 111 0.87 -7.53 -4.34
CA GLY A 111 1.36 -6.48 -5.23
C GLY A 111 1.50 -6.96 -6.67
N LEU A 112 2.03 -8.16 -6.90
CA LEU A 112 2.14 -8.74 -8.24
C LEU A 112 0.79 -8.95 -8.90
N ARG A 113 -0.18 -9.49 -8.15
CA ARG A 113 -1.56 -9.67 -8.62
C ARG A 113 -2.22 -8.34 -8.98
N PHE A 114 -2.07 -7.33 -8.12
CA PHE A 114 -2.60 -5.99 -8.38
C PHE A 114 -2.02 -5.41 -9.68
N ARG A 115 -0.69 -5.48 -9.87
CA ARG A 115 -0.04 -5.04 -11.11
C ARG A 115 -0.57 -5.80 -12.33
N ALA A 116 -0.80 -7.11 -12.21
CA ALA A 116 -1.34 -7.91 -13.30
C ALA A 116 -2.79 -7.52 -13.66
N LEU A 117 -3.63 -7.25 -12.66
CA LEU A 117 -5.00 -6.77 -12.87
C LEU A 117 -5.02 -5.39 -13.53
N CYS A 118 -4.20 -4.45 -13.07
CA CYS A 118 -4.07 -3.13 -13.69
C CYS A 118 -3.60 -3.24 -15.15
N PHE A 119 -2.60 -4.08 -15.43
CA PHE A 119 -2.14 -4.31 -16.81
C PHE A 119 -3.25 -4.85 -17.73
N LEU A 120 -4.06 -5.80 -17.24
CA LEU A 120 -5.18 -6.33 -18.02
C LEU A 120 -6.29 -5.30 -18.24
N ALA A 121 -6.61 -4.48 -17.23
CA ALA A 121 -7.66 -3.48 -17.31
C ALA A 121 -7.24 -2.23 -18.12
N ASP A 122 -6.08 -1.66 -17.82
CA ASP A 122 -5.64 -0.36 -18.32
C ASP A 122 -4.92 -0.46 -19.67
N ASP A 123 -4.00 -1.44 -19.83
CA ASP A 123 -3.20 -1.57 -21.06
C ASP A 123 -3.88 -2.47 -22.10
N CYS A 124 -4.52 -3.56 -21.67
CA CYS A 124 -5.16 -4.52 -22.58
C CYS A 124 -6.67 -4.25 -22.80
N GLY A 125 -7.32 -3.54 -21.88
CA GLY A 125 -8.77 -3.30 -21.94
C GLY A 125 -9.64 -4.56 -21.75
N GLU A 126 -9.12 -5.59 -21.08
CA GLU A 126 -9.85 -6.82 -20.78
C GLU A 126 -10.82 -6.63 -19.59
N ASP A 127 -11.95 -7.35 -19.60
CA ASP A 127 -12.85 -7.39 -18.44
C ASP A 127 -12.24 -8.24 -17.32
N ILE A 128 -11.79 -7.57 -16.25
CA ILE A 128 -11.17 -8.22 -15.10
C ILE A 128 -12.16 -8.72 -14.04
N SER A 129 -13.48 -8.54 -14.25
CA SER A 129 -14.50 -8.92 -13.27
C SER A 129 -14.46 -10.42 -12.93
N ILE A 130 -13.99 -11.25 -13.87
CA ILE A 130 -13.79 -12.70 -13.68
C ILE A 130 -12.70 -13.04 -12.67
N TYR A 131 -11.84 -12.08 -12.32
CA TYR A 131 -10.72 -12.30 -11.42
C TYR A 131 -10.97 -11.80 -10.00
N LEU A 132 -11.95 -10.93 -9.76
CA LEU A 132 -12.21 -10.33 -8.45
C LEU A 132 -12.82 -11.35 -7.48
#